data_AF-A0A498H955-F1
#
_entry.id   AF-A0A498H955-F1
#
_cell.length_a   1.000
_cell.length_b   1.000
_cell.length_c   1.000
_cell.angle_alpha   90.00
_cell.angle_beta   90.00
_cell.angle_gamma   90.00
#
_symmetry.space_group_name_H-M   'P 1'
#
loop_
_entity.id
_entity.type
_entity.pdbx_description
1 polymer ?
#
loop_
_entity_poly.entity_id
_entity_poly.type
_entity_poly.pdbx_seq_one_letter_code
_entity_poly.pdbx_strand_id
1 'polypeptide(L)'
;MPTLFALHRARKFLDDRNIKDISLVITGGLRVSSDFAKALAMGADAIAIGTAALMACACQQYRLCDTGQCPVGVTTQDPELRKRLKIEYSAKKLEHFLRVSTEEMKDFARLTGNDDVHKLSTEDLCTTNTEISGNTDIEHV
;
A
#
# COMPACT_ATOMS: atom_id res chain seq x y z
N MET A 1 -8.69 14.70 2.76
CA MET A 1 -9.47 13.44 2.66
C MET A 1 -8.50 12.27 2.83
N PRO A 2 -8.71 11.37 3.82
CA PRO A 2 -7.91 10.16 3.97
C PRO A 2 -7.94 9.25 2.73
N THR A 3 -6.84 8.55 2.47
CA THR A 3 -6.65 7.75 1.25
C THR A 3 -7.75 6.70 1.03
N LEU A 4 -8.08 5.94 2.08
CA LEU A 4 -9.09 4.87 1.98
C LEU A 4 -10.51 5.42 1.73
N PHE A 5 -10.85 6.57 2.29
CA PHE A 5 -12.15 7.21 2.02
C PHE A 5 -12.24 7.69 0.57
N ALA A 6 -11.13 8.19 0.02
CA ALA A 6 -11.06 8.57 -1.39
C ALA A 6 -11.26 7.37 -2.31
N LEU A 7 -10.58 6.25 -2.03
CA LEU A 7 -10.71 5.00 -2.77
C LEU A 7 -12.14 4.49 -2.76
N HIS A 8 -12.74 4.36 -1.58
CA HIS A 8 -14.11 3.85 -1.45
C HIS A 8 -15.11 4.70 -2.25
N ARG A 9 -15.02 6.04 -2.14
CA ARG A 9 -15.87 6.96 -2.91
C ARG A 9 -15.66 6.81 -4.42
N ALA A 10 -14.42 6.64 -4.87
CA ALA A 10 -14.12 6.45 -6.28
C ALA A 10 -14.69 5.12 -6.81
N ARG A 11 -14.50 4.02 -6.08
CA ARG A 11 -15.04 2.71 -6.43
C ARG A 11 -16.57 2.72 -6.49
N LYS A 12 -17.22 3.22 -5.45
CA LYS A 12 -18.68 3.37 -5.38
C LYS A 12 -19.23 4.15 -6.57
N PHE A 13 -18.60 5.28 -6.91
CA PHE A 13 -19.01 6.09 -8.06
C PHE A 13 -18.95 5.34 -9.40
N LEU A 14 -17.92 4.52 -9.60
CA LEU A 14 -17.76 3.71 -10.82
C LEU A 14 -18.79 2.58 -10.85
N ASP A 15 -19.03 1.91 -9.72
CA ASP A 15 -20.00 0.80 -9.61
C ASP A 15 -21.43 1.27 -9.82
N ASP A 16 -21.82 2.41 -9.24
CA ASP A 16 -23.13 3.04 -9.44
C ASP A 16 -23.43 3.36 -10.91
N ARG A 17 -22.38 3.52 -11.73
CA ARG A 17 -22.46 3.79 -13.18
C ARG A 17 -22.17 2.56 -14.04
N ASN A 18 -21.97 1.40 -13.42
CA ASN A 18 -21.60 0.15 -14.09
C ASN A 18 -20.35 0.30 -14.97
N ILE A 19 -19.37 1.11 -14.53
CA ILE A 19 -18.09 1.32 -15.22
C ILE A 19 -17.07 0.32 -14.67
N LYS A 20 -16.67 -0.64 -15.51
CA LYS A 20 -15.73 -1.72 -15.12
C LYS A 20 -14.38 -1.67 -15.83
N ASP A 21 -14.25 -0.87 -16.89
CA ASP A 21 -13.05 -0.82 -17.72
C ASP A 21 -11.99 0.19 -17.22
N ILE A 22 -12.09 0.62 -15.96
CA ILE A 22 -11.15 1.55 -15.32
C ILE A 22 -10.54 0.87 -14.11
N SER A 23 -9.20 0.77 -14.11
CA SER A 23 -8.45 0.30 -12.95
C SER A 23 -8.16 1.43 -11.96
N LEU A 24 -8.44 1.19 -10.68
CA LEU A 24 -8.11 2.06 -9.56
C LEU A 24 -6.79 1.64 -8.92
N VAL A 25 -5.76 2.46 -9.13
CA VAL A 25 -4.44 2.28 -8.48
C VAL A 25 -4.34 3.21 -7.27
N ILE A 26 -4.34 2.64 -6.07
CA ILE A 26 -4.22 3.41 -4.83
C ILE A 26 -2.77 3.59 -4.41
N THR A 27 -2.46 4.78 -3.88
CA THR A 27 -1.18 5.08 -3.24
C THR A 27 -1.37 6.02 -2.05
N GLY A 28 -0.35 6.14 -1.21
CA GLY A 28 -0.32 7.11 -0.10
C GLY A 28 -0.59 6.47 1.25
N GLY A 29 0.48 6.26 2.02
CA GLY A 29 0.41 5.82 3.42
C GLY A 29 0.26 4.31 3.65
N LEU A 30 0.30 3.50 2.59
CA LEU A 30 0.24 2.04 2.66
C LEU A 30 1.63 1.47 2.96
N ARG A 31 1.78 0.75 4.07
CA ARG A 31 3.09 0.38 4.63
C ARG A 31 3.31 -1.12 4.77
N VAL A 32 2.26 -1.86 5.08
CA VAL A 32 2.32 -3.29 5.41
C VAL A 32 1.24 -4.06 4.65
N SER A 33 1.35 -5.38 4.59
CA SER A 33 0.42 -6.28 3.90
C SER A 33 -1.05 -6.07 4.30
N SER A 34 -1.33 -5.82 5.58
CA SER A 34 -2.70 -5.57 6.04
C SER A 34 -3.29 -4.26 5.51
N ASP A 35 -2.46 -3.25 5.23
CA ASP A 35 -2.91 -2.04 4.52
C ASP A 35 -3.27 -2.36 3.07
N PHE A 36 -2.48 -3.24 2.42
CA PHE A 36 -2.70 -3.64 1.03
C PHE A 36 -3.97 -4.48 0.88
N ALA A 37 -4.18 -5.44 1.78
CA ALA A 37 -5.39 -6.27 1.79
C ALA A 37 -6.65 -5.41 2.00
N LYS A 38 -6.63 -4.47 2.96
CA LYS A 38 -7.73 -3.51 3.17
C LYS A 38 -7.97 -2.66 1.93
N ALA A 39 -6.91 -2.24 1.24
CA ALA A 39 -7.05 -1.45 0.02
C ALA A 39 -7.69 -2.26 -1.12
N LEU A 40 -7.32 -3.53 -1.32
CA LEU A 40 -7.99 -4.43 -2.27
C LEU A 40 -9.45 -4.64 -1.89
N ALA A 41 -9.73 -4.95 -0.63
CA ALA A 41 -11.07 -5.11 -0.08
C ALA A 41 -11.97 -3.88 -0.29
N MET A 42 -11.37 -2.68 -0.28
CA MET A 42 -12.07 -1.41 -0.53
C MET A 42 -12.19 -1.06 -2.02
N GLY A 43 -11.80 -1.97 -2.92
CA GLY A 43 -12.02 -1.89 -4.36
C GLY A 43 -10.86 -1.29 -5.16
N ALA A 44 -9.62 -1.36 -4.65
CA ALA A 44 -8.45 -1.07 -5.47
C ALA A 44 -8.09 -2.25 -6.38
N ASP A 45 -7.66 -1.96 -7.60
CA ASP A 45 -7.16 -2.95 -8.55
C ASP A 45 -5.64 -3.15 -8.41
N ALA A 46 -4.92 -2.13 -7.93
CA ALA A 46 -3.49 -2.25 -7.65
C ALA A 46 -3.04 -1.28 -6.56
N ILE A 47 -1.95 -1.64 -5.88
CA ILE A 47 -1.34 -0.83 -4.83
C ILE A 47 0.02 -0.32 -5.30
N ALA A 48 0.18 0.99 -5.33
CA ALA A 48 1.46 1.65 -5.57
C ALA A 48 2.12 2.05 -4.24
N ILE A 49 3.28 1.47 -3.95
CA ILE A 49 4.07 1.75 -2.75
C ILE A 49 5.28 2.64 -3.07
N GLY A 50 5.50 3.67 -2.26
CA GLY A 50 6.66 4.57 -2.36
C GLY A 50 7.54 4.48 -1.12
N THR A 51 7.13 5.13 -0.04
CA THR A 51 7.91 5.22 1.22
C THR A 51 8.24 3.85 1.81
N ALA A 52 7.30 2.90 1.80
CA ALA A 52 7.53 1.55 2.31
C ALA A 52 8.63 0.82 1.52
N ALA A 53 8.61 0.91 0.19
CA ALA A 53 9.64 0.36 -0.68
C ALA A 53 11.00 1.04 -0.43
N LEU A 54 11.04 2.37 -0.31
CA LEU A 54 12.27 3.10 -0.01
C LEU A 54 12.87 2.68 1.34
N MET A 55 12.03 2.48 2.37
CA MET A 55 12.47 2.00 3.69
C MET A 55 12.96 0.56 3.65
N ALA A 56 12.27 -0.32 2.91
CA ALA A 56 12.72 -1.69 2.68
C ALA A 56 14.13 -1.69 2.04
N CYS A 57 14.35 -0.85 1.04
CA CYS A 57 15.67 -0.70 0.41
C CYS A 57 16.74 -0.17 1.38
N ALA A 58 16.57 1.04 1.92
CA ALA A 58 17.61 1.72 2.70
C ALA A 58 17.17 2.97 3.49
N CYS A 59 16.06 3.62 3.13
CA CYS A 59 15.66 4.91 3.71
C CYS A 59 15.41 4.81 5.22
N GLN A 60 16.05 5.68 6.00
CA GLN A 60 15.89 5.79 7.45
C GLN A 60 15.10 7.03 7.89
N GLN A 61 14.33 7.64 6.98
CA GLN A 61 13.44 8.77 7.29
C GLN A 61 14.15 10.03 7.85
N TYR A 62 15.36 10.34 7.38
CA TYR A 62 16.08 11.57 7.75
C TYR A 62 15.37 12.88 7.34
N ARG A 63 14.44 12.84 6.38
CA ARG A 63 13.69 14.01 5.89
C ARG A 63 14.57 15.15 5.36
N LEU A 64 15.66 14.79 4.68
CA LEU A 64 16.60 15.70 4.00
C LEU A 64 16.62 15.45 2.48
N CYS A 65 15.53 14.91 1.93
CA CYS A 65 15.52 14.45 0.53
C CYS A 65 15.64 15.60 -0.48
N ASP A 66 15.15 16.78 -0.10
CA ASP A 66 15.18 18.02 -0.86
C ASP A 66 16.57 18.66 -0.91
N THR A 67 17.44 18.38 0.07
CA THR A 67 18.79 18.97 0.13
C THR A 67 19.81 18.24 -0.73
N GLY A 68 19.47 17.04 -1.22
CA GLY A 68 20.41 16.16 -1.91
C GLY A 68 21.48 15.53 -0.99
N GLN A 69 21.39 15.68 0.33
CA GLN A 69 22.39 15.20 1.29
C GLN A 69 21.98 13.88 1.97
N CYS A 70 21.28 13.00 1.26
CA CYS A 70 20.80 11.73 1.80
C CYS A 70 21.95 10.88 2.40
N PRO A 71 21.98 10.62 3.72
CA PRO A 71 23.12 9.95 4.35
C PRO A 71 23.35 8.51 3.86
N VAL A 72 22.29 7.87 3.36
CA VAL A 72 22.27 6.48 2.88
C VAL A 72 22.32 6.36 1.35
N GLY A 73 22.48 7.48 0.62
CA GLY A 73 22.72 7.45 -0.82
C GLY A 73 21.51 7.23 -1.72
N VAL A 74 20.28 7.33 -1.19
CA VAL A 74 19.04 7.08 -1.97
C VAL A 74 18.60 8.31 -2.76
N THR A 75 18.45 9.46 -2.10
CA THR A 75 17.96 10.72 -2.69
C THR A 75 19.09 11.75 -2.80
N THR A 76 20.10 11.43 -3.60
CA THR A 76 21.28 12.29 -3.81
C THR A 76 21.86 12.11 -5.21
N GLN A 77 22.46 13.17 -5.76
CA GLN A 77 23.24 13.13 -7.00
C GLN A 77 24.75 13.18 -6.74
N ASP A 78 25.19 13.40 -5.49
CA ASP A 78 26.60 13.42 -5.10
C ASP A 78 27.23 12.02 -5.27
N PRO A 79 28.29 11.86 -6.09
CA PRO A 79 28.94 10.57 -6.32
C PRO A 79 29.43 9.87 -5.04
N GLU A 80 29.91 10.60 -4.03
CA GLU A 80 30.40 10.03 -2.78
C GLU A 80 29.25 9.54 -1.90
N LEU A 81 28.12 10.25 -1.88
CA LEU A 81 26.94 9.81 -1.16
C LEU A 81 26.26 8.62 -1.86
N ARG A 82 26.19 8.60 -3.20
CA ARG A 82 25.60 7.50 -3.97
C ARG A 82 26.31 6.17 -3.72
N LYS A 83 27.64 6.17 -3.55
CA LYS A 83 28.44 4.97 -3.20
C LYS A 83 28.01 4.31 -1.87
N ARG A 84 27.30 5.04 -1.00
CA ARG A 84 26.83 4.52 0.29
C ARG A 84 25.66 3.54 0.12
N LEU A 85 24.89 3.64 -0.96
CA LEU A 85 23.80 2.71 -1.25
C LEU A 85 24.37 1.36 -1.69
N LYS A 86 24.13 0.32 -0.88
CA LYS A 86 24.52 -1.06 -1.19
C LYS A 86 23.46 -1.72 -2.07
N ILE A 87 23.56 -1.53 -3.39
CA ILE A 87 22.53 -1.90 -4.39
C ILE A 87 22.04 -3.35 -4.22
N GLU A 88 22.92 -4.34 -4.29
CA GLU A 88 22.54 -5.77 -4.18
C GLU A 88 21.83 -6.10 -2.86
N TYR A 89 22.32 -5.53 -1.76
CA TYR A 89 21.71 -5.73 -0.45
C TYR A 89 20.33 -5.06 -0.34
N SER A 90 20.20 -3.83 -0.84
CA SER A 90 18.93 -3.10 -0.89
C SER A 90 17.89 -3.76 -1.81
N ALA A 91 18.32 -4.31 -2.94
CA ALA A 91 17.46 -5.06 -3.85
C ALA A 91 16.91 -6.33 -3.18
N LYS A 92 17.78 -7.11 -2.51
CA LYS A 92 17.37 -8.31 -1.76
C LYS A 92 16.39 -7.99 -0.62
N LYS A 93 16.61 -6.88 0.10
CA LYS A 93 15.65 -6.45 1.14
C LYS A 93 14.29 -6.07 0.57
N LEU A 94 14.26 -5.38 -0.57
CA LEU A 94 13.00 -5.03 -1.23
C LEU A 94 12.28 -6.29 -1.74
N GLU A 95 13.00 -7.23 -2.34
CA GLU A 95 12.44 -8.52 -2.76
C GLU A 95 11.83 -9.27 -1.57
N HIS A 96 12.56 -9.40 -0.46
CA HIS A 96 12.02 -10.03 0.75
C HIS A 96 10.76 -9.33 1.25
N PHE A 97 10.74 -8.00 1.29
CA PHE A 97 9.57 -7.22 1.71
C PHE A 97 8.35 -7.50 0.82
N LEU A 98 8.54 -7.49 -0.50
CA LEU A 98 7.48 -7.77 -1.46
C LEU A 98 6.99 -9.22 -1.37
N ARG A 99 7.91 -10.17 -1.26
CA ARG A 99 7.60 -11.60 -1.14
C ARG A 99 6.81 -11.89 0.13
N VAL A 100 7.28 -11.41 1.29
CA VAL A 100 6.57 -11.60 2.57
C VAL A 100 5.20 -10.93 2.52
N SER A 101 5.11 -9.68 2.01
CA SER A 101 3.82 -9.01 1.86
C SER A 101 2.86 -9.79 0.96
N THR A 102 3.38 -10.43 -0.10
CA THR A 102 2.60 -11.26 -1.01
C THR A 102 2.09 -12.52 -0.33
N GLU A 103 2.92 -13.22 0.45
CA GLU A 103 2.46 -14.39 1.21
C GLU A 103 1.41 -14.01 2.26
N GLU A 104 1.61 -12.91 2.99
CA GLU A 104 0.61 -12.42 3.95
C GLU A 104 -0.72 -12.05 3.28
N MET A 105 -0.70 -11.45 2.08
CA MET A 105 -1.92 -11.19 1.31
C MET A 105 -2.66 -12.47 0.92
N LYS A 106 -1.94 -13.54 0.55
CA LYS A 106 -2.56 -14.86 0.29
C LYS A 106 -3.21 -15.42 1.55
N ASP A 107 -2.57 -15.24 2.70
CA ASP A 107 -3.11 -15.69 3.97
C ASP A 107 -4.37 -14.92 4.36
N PHE A 108 -4.42 -13.60 4.17
CA PHE A 108 -5.65 -12.82 4.35
C PHE A 108 -6.79 -13.34 3.46
N ALA A 109 -6.55 -13.54 2.17
CA ALA A 109 -7.56 -14.08 1.26
C ALA A 109 -8.07 -15.45 1.75
N ARG A 110 -7.18 -16.39 2.08
CA ARG A 110 -7.57 -17.73 2.57
C ARG A 110 -8.36 -17.68 3.88
N LEU A 111 -7.95 -16.84 4.84
CA LEU A 111 -8.62 -16.70 6.12
C LEU A 111 -10.06 -16.17 5.97
N THR A 112 -10.28 -15.34 4.94
CA THR A 112 -11.59 -14.80 4.58
C THR A 112 -12.39 -15.70 3.61
N GLY A 113 -11.86 -16.86 3.24
CA GLY A 113 -12.54 -17.79 2.32
C GLY A 113 -12.41 -17.45 0.83
N ASN A 114 -11.51 -16.53 0.48
CA ASN A 114 -11.23 -16.11 -0.89
C ASN A 114 -10.06 -16.90 -1.50
N ASP A 115 -10.21 -17.33 -2.75
CA ASP A 115 -9.18 -18.00 -3.57
C ASP A 115 -8.35 -17.02 -4.43
N ASP A 116 -8.80 -15.76 -4.51
CA ASP A 116 -8.15 -14.65 -5.22
C ASP A 116 -8.18 -13.40 -4.33
N VAL A 117 -7.07 -12.67 -4.25
CA VAL A 117 -6.96 -11.43 -3.47
C VAL A 117 -7.88 -10.33 -3.99
N HIS A 118 -8.28 -10.38 -5.27
CA HIS A 118 -9.24 -9.44 -5.86
C HIS A 118 -10.70 -9.74 -5.50
N LYS A 119 -10.98 -10.87 -4.82
CA LYS A 119 -12.31 -11.17 -4.28
C LYS A 119 -12.50 -10.67 -2.86
N LEU A 120 -11.45 -10.15 -2.22
CA LEU A 120 -11.57 -9.44 -0.95
C LEU A 120 -12.58 -8.30 -1.09
N SER A 121 -13.43 -8.11 -0.09
CA SER A 121 -14.48 -7.09 -0.09
C SER A 121 -14.61 -6.39 1.26
N THR A 122 -15.49 -5.39 1.34
CA THR A 122 -15.83 -4.73 2.61
C THR A 122 -16.50 -5.68 3.61
N GLU A 123 -17.08 -6.80 3.16
CA GLU A 123 -17.64 -7.82 4.06
C GLU A 123 -16.55 -8.58 4.86
N ASP A 124 -15.30 -8.58 4.36
CA ASP A 124 -14.15 -9.18 5.04
C ASP A 124 -13.54 -8.27 6.11
N LEU A 125 -14.07 -7.04 6.24
CA LEU A 125 -13.56 -6.00 7.13
C LEU A 125 -14.59 -5.65 8.21
N CYS A 126 -14.10 -5.27 9.37
CA CYS A 126 -14.91 -4.64 10.42
C CYS A 126 -14.15 -3.48 11.06
N THR A 127 -14.88 -2.59 11.73
CA THR A 127 -14.26 -1.45 12.43
C THR A 127 -14.97 -1.17 13.75
N THR A 128 -14.21 -0.70 14.74
CA THR A 128 -14.77 -0.13 15.98
C THR A 128 -14.78 1.39 15.96
N ASN A 129 -14.51 1.99 14.79
CA ASN A 129 -14.43 3.44 14.60
C ASN A 129 -15.62 3.94 13.77
N THR A 130 -16.48 4.73 14.40
CA THR A 130 -17.68 5.32 13.80
C THR A 130 -17.38 6.26 12.63
N GLU A 131 -16.21 6.89 12.59
CA GLU A 131 -15.79 7.71 11.44
C GLU A 131 -15.55 6.84 10.20
N ILE A 132 -14.98 5.64 10.37
CA ILE A 132 -14.72 4.72 9.27
C ILE A 132 -16.04 4.17 8.72
N SER A 133 -16.90 3.62 9.58
CA SER A 133 -18.21 3.11 9.15
C SER A 133 -19.14 4.22 8.63
N GLY A 134 -19.01 5.46 9.13
CA GLY A 134 -19.76 6.60 8.62
C GLY A 134 -19.32 7.11 7.24
N ASN A 135 -18.13 6.72 6.77
CA ASN A 135 -17.58 7.15 5.47
C ASN A 135 -17.35 6.00 4.48
N THR A 136 -17.60 4.75 4.88
CA THR A 136 -17.37 3.54 4.08
C THR A 136 -18.46 2.51 4.36
N ASP A 137 -18.58 1.50 3.49
CA ASP A 137 -19.53 0.41 3.68
C ASP A 137 -19.00 -0.69 4.67
N ILE A 138 -18.03 -0.37 5.53
CA ILE A 138 -17.46 -1.30 6.51
C ILE A 138 -18.33 -1.32 7.77
N GLU A 139 -18.71 -2.52 8.23
CA GLU A 139 -19.57 -2.69 9.40
C GLU A 139 -18.88 -2.22 10.69
N HIS A 140 -19.64 -1.50 11.52
CA HIS A 140 -19.21 -1.13 12.86
C HIS A 140 -19.57 -2.23 13.85
N VAL A 141 -18.56 -2.78 14.54
CA VAL A 141 -18.70 -3.84 15.56
C VAL A 141 -18.34 -3.36 16.96
#